data_AF-A0A1Y2D536-F1
#
_entry.id   AF-A0A1Y2D536-F1
#
_cell.length_a   1.000
_cell.length_b   1.000
_cell.length_c   1.000
_cell.angle_alpha   90.00
_cell.angle_beta   90.00
_cell.angle_gamma   90.00
#
_symmetry.space_group_name_H-M   'P 1'
#
loop_
_entity.id
_entity.type
_entity.pdbx_description
1 polymer ?
#
loop_
_entity_poly.entity_id
_entity_poly.type
_entity_poly.pdbx_seq_one_letter_code
_entity_poly.pdbx_strand_id
1 'polypeptide(L)'
;MPSILRSDDGDTEQAPLLARNSGNRNPSQPPAHKVHPKTVKRLVKRCMALATDLITLPVKPDDITSPFSTILTPSALQSFSLLAGDFPSLLPFALLTSRRLFHEAAYTNPSSAEENEGRALVCEAAARWSVEKMDEEEGWKVLSMRFAMEGDKEGEVELPISALESASDQAATYFLSSPSSHACIDALWKGQLVQTNVEEEDPDSPGGTRVVGIEYKLHRPRKHHSGFLSAFNPLRIGVPRYQSLFRTILWIVFLGSYSIAIQTPQRGLGPEDFVIYIMALGYVAEEVTRMRKIGVYPSLTYWACINLMIYTFMSVALVYRIADMGTTDIHKSDHYRLLSFQWLSCASPLVWSKLVTIFDIHPFFGTLQIVVFRMLRSSSIFFALLTILAVGF
;
A
#
# COMPACT_ATOMS: atom_id res chain seq x y z
N MET A 1 -13.47 9.64 -41.28
CA MET A 1 -14.70 10.01 -40.57
C MET A 1 -15.75 8.95 -40.83
N PRO A 2 -16.49 8.45 -39.82
CA PRO A 2 -16.20 8.34 -38.37
C PRO A 2 -16.08 6.83 -37.97
N SER A 3 -15.19 6.35 -37.10
CA SER A 3 -15.02 6.57 -35.65
C SER A 3 -16.30 6.34 -34.84
N ILE A 4 -16.49 5.15 -34.26
CA ILE A 4 -17.39 4.87 -33.11
C ILE A 4 -17.03 3.47 -32.56
N LEU A 5 -16.84 3.41 -31.23
CA LEU A 5 -16.61 2.23 -30.36
C LEU A 5 -15.19 1.66 -30.27
N ARG A 6 -14.28 2.44 -29.69
CA ARG A 6 -13.24 1.90 -28.80
C ARG A 6 -13.80 2.03 -27.38
N SER A 7 -14.22 0.91 -26.81
CA SER A 7 -14.61 0.80 -25.42
C SER A 7 -13.36 1.00 -24.55
N ASP A 8 -13.26 2.17 -23.93
CA ASP A 8 -12.52 2.34 -22.68
C ASP A 8 -13.20 1.44 -21.65
N ASP A 9 -12.48 0.40 -21.22
CA ASP A 9 -12.52 -0.20 -19.89
C ASP A 9 -11.74 -1.52 -19.97
N GLY A 10 -10.43 -1.42 -19.76
CA GLY A 10 -9.53 -2.57 -19.83
C GLY A 10 -8.12 -2.30 -19.31
N ASP A 11 -7.91 -1.27 -18.49
CA ASP A 11 -6.62 -1.04 -17.85
C ASP A 11 -6.57 -1.82 -16.54
N THR A 12 -6.16 -3.08 -16.64
CA THR A 12 -5.50 -3.80 -15.56
C THR A 12 -4.16 -3.13 -15.25
N GLU A 13 -4.19 -1.98 -14.59
CA GLU A 13 -3.02 -1.38 -13.99
C GLU A 13 -3.14 -1.40 -12.47
N GLN A 14 -2.06 -1.84 -11.83
CA GLN A 14 -1.87 -1.94 -10.39
C GLN A 14 -2.29 -0.63 -9.73
N ALA A 15 -3.40 -0.64 -9.00
CA ALA A 15 -3.86 0.56 -8.30
C ALA A 15 -2.89 0.89 -7.16
N PRO A 16 -2.56 2.18 -6.95
CA PRO A 16 -1.63 2.59 -5.92
C PRO A 16 -2.16 2.26 -4.52
N LEU A 17 -1.29 1.77 -3.65
CA LEU A 17 -1.65 1.34 -2.28
C LEU A 17 -1.95 2.51 -1.32
N LEU A 18 -1.66 3.76 -1.72
CA LEU A 18 -1.90 4.97 -0.93
C LEU A 18 -2.90 5.91 -1.61
N ALA A 19 -3.65 6.65 -0.78
CA ALA A 19 -4.76 7.49 -1.23
C ALA A 19 -4.33 8.52 -2.29
N ARG A 20 -4.82 8.29 -3.52
CA ARG A 20 -4.76 9.23 -4.64
C ARG A 20 -5.83 10.31 -4.38
N ASN A 21 -5.42 11.52 -4.01
CA ASN A 21 -6.37 12.63 -3.88
C ASN A 21 -6.85 13.00 -5.28
N SER A 22 -8.01 12.46 -5.67
CA SER A 22 -8.76 12.85 -6.87
C SER A 22 -9.45 14.19 -6.61
N GLY A 23 -8.66 15.24 -6.44
CA GLY A 23 -9.19 16.60 -6.55
C GLY A 23 -9.55 16.84 -8.01
N ASN A 24 -10.81 17.17 -8.28
CA ASN A 24 -11.31 17.57 -9.59
C ASN A 24 -10.43 18.73 -10.13
N ARG A 25 -9.51 18.43 -11.05
CA ARG A 25 -8.53 19.39 -11.56
C ARG A 25 -9.01 19.93 -12.90
N ASN A 26 -9.02 21.25 -13.05
CA ASN A 26 -9.02 21.87 -14.37
C ASN A 26 -7.70 21.51 -15.06
N PRO A 27 -7.72 21.00 -16.31
CA PRO A 27 -6.52 20.55 -17.03
C PRO A 27 -5.54 21.68 -17.42
N SER A 28 -5.90 22.94 -17.17
CA SER A 28 -5.18 24.12 -17.65
C SER A 28 -4.16 24.73 -16.68
N GLN A 29 -4.05 24.24 -15.43
CA GLN A 29 -3.17 24.84 -14.44
C GLN A 29 -2.03 23.88 -14.08
N PRO A 30 -0.76 24.17 -14.46
CA PRO A 30 0.36 23.34 -14.07
C PRO A 30 0.50 23.41 -12.55
N PRO A 31 0.67 22.28 -11.84
CA PRO A 31 0.82 22.33 -10.40
C PRO A 31 2.11 23.08 -10.05
N ALA A 32 2.13 23.74 -8.88
CA ALA A 32 3.33 24.33 -8.29
C ALA A 32 4.35 23.23 -7.91
N HIS A 33 4.92 22.57 -8.91
CA HIS A 33 5.98 21.59 -8.78
C HIS A 33 7.32 22.29 -9.02
N LYS A 34 8.32 21.98 -8.18
CA LYS A 34 9.69 22.52 -8.32
C LYS A 34 10.32 22.19 -9.69
N VAL A 35 9.80 21.19 -10.40
CA VAL A 35 10.26 20.74 -11.71
C VAL A 35 9.08 20.62 -12.68
N HIS A 36 9.24 21.15 -13.89
CA HIS A 36 8.22 21.09 -14.93
C HIS A 36 8.00 19.65 -15.44
N PRO A 37 6.75 19.16 -15.62
CA PRO A 37 6.46 17.78 -16.03
C PRO A 37 7.13 17.34 -17.34
N LYS A 38 7.24 18.23 -18.33
CA LYS A 38 7.99 17.99 -19.59
C LYS A 38 9.46 17.62 -19.34
N THR A 39 10.10 18.21 -18.34
CA THR A 39 11.50 17.91 -17.99
C THR A 39 11.61 16.51 -17.41
N VAL A 40 10.65 16.11 -16.58
CA VAL A 40 10.57 14.76 -16.00
C VAL A 40 10.44 13.72 -17.11
N LYS A 41 9.49 13.90 -18.04
CA LYS A 41 9.30 12.99 -19.18
C LYS A 41 10.56 12.88 -20.05
N ARG A 42 11.25 14.00 -20.31
CA ARG A 42 12.50 13.99 -21.08
C ARG A 42 13.61 13.22 -20.38
N LEU A 43 13.75 13.36 -19.06
CA LEU A 43 14.75 12.61 -18.30
C LEU A 43 14.45 11.10 -18.32
N VAL A 44 13.20 10.71 -18.09
CA VAL A 44 12.77 9.30 -18.18
C VAL A 44 13.12 8.69 -19.53
N LYS A 45 12.79 9.38 -20.63
CA LYS A 45 13.13 8.92 -21.99
C LYS A 45 14.65 8.77 -22.21
N ARG A 46 15.47 9.66 -21.64
CA ARG A 46 16.93 9.56 -21.71
C ARG A 46 17.46 8.36 -20.92
N CYS A 47 16.92 8.12 -19.72
CA CYS A 47 17.25 6.94 -18.92
C CYS A 47 16.89 5.64 -19.65
N MET A 48 15.72 5.60 -20.29
CA MET A 48 15.31 4.45 -21.12
C MET A 48 16.23 4.24 -22.31
N ALA A 49 16.63 5.31 -23.01
CA ALA A 49 17.57 5.20 -24.13
C ALA A 49 18.91 4.59 -23.67
N LEU A 50 19.47 5.08 -22.56
CA LEU A 50 20.73 4.54 -22.03
C LEU A 50 20.60 3.09 -21.57
N ALA A 51 19.48 2.71 -20.94
CA ALA A 51 19.23 1.32 -20.55
C ALA A 51 19.08 0.39 -21.77
N THR A 52 18.49 0.89 -22.86
CA THR A 52 18.35 0.15 -24.12
C THR A 52 19.71 -0.06 -24.79
N ASP A 53 20.58 0.95 -24.74
CA ASP A 53 21.94 0.85 -25.27
C ASP A 53 22.82 -0.09 -24.44
N LEU A 54 22.60 -0.16 -23.12
CA LEU A 54 23.36 -1.04 -22.22
C LEU A 54 22.98 -2.53 -22.38
N ILE A 55 21.68 -2.83 -22.51
CA ILE A 55 21.18 -4.19 -22.67
C ILE A 55 20.54 -4.34 -24.06
N THR A 56 21.34 -4.88 -24.96
CA THR A 56 20.94 -5.23 -26.34
C THR A 56 20.49 -6.69 -26.48
N LEU A 57 20.79 -7.54 -25.51
CA LEU A 57 20.52 -8.98 -25.51
C LEU A 57 19.87 -9.41 -24.19
N PRO A 58 19.13 -10.53 -24.16
CA PRO A 58 18.57 -11.06 -22.92
C PRO A 58 19.70 -11.47 -21.96
N VAL A 59 19.60 -11.02 -20.72
CA VAL A 59 20.60 -11.22 -19.65
C VAL A 59 19.93 -11.87 -18.46
N LYS A 60 20.63 -12.76 -17.76
CA LYS A 60 20.13 -13.37 -16.53
C LYS A 60 20.11 -12.34 -15.39
N PRO A 61 19.08 -12.35 -14.53
CA PRO A 61 18.96 -11.36 -13.45
C PRO A 61 20.12 -11.41 -12.44
N ASP A 62 20.73 -12.58 -12.24
CA ASP A 62 21.87 -12.76 -11.33
C ASP A 62 23.13 -12.02 -11.82
N ASP A 63 23.31 -11.93 -13.14
CA ASP A 63 24.46 -11.25 -13.75
C ASP A 63 24.38 -9.72 -13.57
N ILE A 64 23.19 -9.18 -13.30
CA ILE A 64 22.93 -7.75 -13.09
C ILE A 64 23.00 -7.39 -11.60
N THR A 65 22.40 -8.23 -10.74
CA THR A 65 22.30 -7.97 -9.30
C THR A 65 23.57 -8.30 -8.52
N SER A 66 24.47 -9.10 -9.10
CA SER A 66 25.74 -9.45 -8.48
C SER A 66 26.65 -8.22 -8.29
N PRO A 67 27.39 -8.14 -7.16
CA PRO A 67 28.26 -7.00 -6.87
C PRO A 67 29.47 -6.90 -7.82
N PHE A 68 29.80 -7.98 -8.53
CA PHE A 68 30.88 -8.05 -9.52
C PHE A 68 30.35 -8.13 -10.95
N SER A 69 29.13 -7.65 -11.19
CA SER A 69 28.53 -7.64 -12.51
C SER A 69 29.42 -6.90 -13.51
N THR A 70 29.66 -7.52 -14.67
CA THR A 70 30.43 -6.89 -15.76
C THR A 70 29.59 -5.85 -16.51
N ILE A 71 28.26 -5.91 -16.35
CA ILE A 71 27.29 -5.09 -17.07
C ILE A 71 27.10 -3.74 -16.37
N LEU A 72 26.92 -3.75 -15.04
CA LEU A 72 26.77 -2.55 -14.21
C LEU A 72 28.14 -2.09 -13.69
N THR A 73 28.96 -1.59 -14.61
CA THR A 73 30.23 -0.96 -14.24
C THR A 73 30.00 0.37 -13.51
N PRO A 74 30.93 0.81 -12.62
CA PRO A 74 30.84 2.12 -11.97
C PRO A 74 30.75 3.29 -12.97
N SER A 75 31.35 3.16 -14.15
CA SER A 75 31.25 4.14 -15.24
C SER A 75 29.85 4.20 -15.86
N ALA A 76 29.18 3.05 -16.03
CA ALA A 76 27.79 3.00 -16.48
C ALA A 76 26.85 3.69 -15.47
N LEU A 77 27.04 3.41 -14.17
CA LEU A 77 26.29 4.06 -13.09
C LEU A 77 26.53 5.59 -13.03
N GLN A 78 27.79 6.02 -13.20
CA GLN A 78 28.11 7.44 -13.31
C GLN A 78 27.44 8.09 -14.53
N SER A 79 27.31 7.38 -15.64
CA SER A 79 26.62 7.90 -16.84
C SER A 79 25.16 8.23 -16.55
N PHE A 80 24.45 7.41 -15.75
CA PHE A 80 23.11 7.75 -15.27
C PHE A 80 23.09 9.01 -14.38
N SER A 81 24.09 9.19 -13.51
CA SER A 81 24.19 10.42 -12.71
C SER A 81 24.47 11.67 -13.55
N LEU A 82 25.26 11.54 -14.62
CA LEU A 82 25.54 12.62 -15.56
C LEU A 82 24.32 12.99 -16.41
N LEU A 83 23.48 12.00 -16.77
CA LEU A 83 22.21 12.25 -17.47
C LEU A 83 21.24 13.13 -16.66
N ALA A 84 21.27 13.01 -15.33
CA ALA A 84 20.43 13.80 -14.44
C ALA A 84 20.85 15.27 -14.40
N GLY A 85 22.14 15.57 -14.60
CA GLY A 85 22.69 16.93 -14.62
C GLY A 85 22.27 17.75 -13.41
N ASP A 86 21.50 18.81 -13.65
CA ASP A 86 21.04 19.78 -12.64
C ASP A 86 19.97 19.23 -11.68
N PHE A 87 19.39 18.05 -11.96
CA PHE A 87 18.30 17.46 -11.18
C PHE A 87 18.66 16.08 -10.60
N PRO A 88 19.66 15.97 -9.70
CA PRO A 88 20.03 14.68 -9.09
C PRO A 88 18.92 14.10 -8.22
N SER A 89 18.07 14.94 -7.61
CA SER A 89 16.92 14.52 -6.81
C SER A 89 15.80 13.86 -7.63
N LEU A 90 15.76 14.08 -8.94
CA LEU A 90 14.76 13.47 -9.82
C LEU A 90 15.18 12.09 -10.33
N LEU A 91 16.48 11.79 -10.28
CA LEU A 91 17.05 10.59 -10.90
C LEU A 91 16.44 9.28 -10.36
N PRO A 92 16.28 9.05 -9.04
CA PRO A 92 15.68 7.82 -8.54
C PRO A 92 14.24 7.63 -9.02
N PHE A 93 13.46 8.72 -9.05
CA PHE A 93 12.09 8.69 -9.58
C PHE A 93 12.08 8.37 -11.09
N ALA A 94 12.95 9.01 -11.87
CA ALA A 94 13.02 8.80 -13.31
C ALA A 94 13.39 7.35 -13.67
N LEU A 95 14.32 6.73 -12.92
CA LEU A 95 14.74 5.35 -13.11
C LEU A 95 13.65 4.34 -12.71
N LEU A 96 12.92 4.60 -11.63
CA LEU A 96 11.79 3.76 -11.22
C LEU A 96 10.62 3.86 -12.20
N THR A 97 10.40 5.04 -12.79
CA THR A 97 9.40 5.21 -13.86
C THR A 97 9.84 4.53 -15.15
N SER A 98 11.13 4.58 -15.53
CA SER A 98 11.61 3.81 -16.68
C SER A 98 11.46 2.30 -16.47
N ARG A 99 11.66 1.79 -15.24
CA ARG A 99 11.37 0.39 -14.89
C ARG A 99 9.91 0.03 -15.16
N ARG A 100 8.96 0.85 -14.68
CA ARG A 100 7.52 0.67 -14.95
C ARG A 100 7.22 0.58 -16.44
N LEU A 101 7.76 1.51 -17.24
CA LEU A 101 7.54 1.54 -18.69
C LEU A 101 8.16 0.35 -19.41
N PHE A 102 9.34 -0.13 -18.98
CA PHE A 102 9.91 -1.36 -19.55
C PHE A 102 9.09 -2.60 -19.21
N HIS A 103 8.53 -2.67 -18.00
CA HIS A 103 7.65 -3.76 -17.61
C HIS A 103 6.34 -3.76 -18.42
N GLU A 104 5.75 -2.58 -18.65
CA GLU A 104 4.60 -2.42 -19.55
C GLU A 104 4.94 -2.80 -21.00
N ALA A 105 6.12 -2.40 -21.47
CA ALA A 105 6.62 -2.78 -22.79
C ALA A 105 6.86 -4.30 -22.93
N ALA A 106 7.23 -4.98 -21.85
CA ALA A 106 7.37 -6.44 -21.83
C ALA A 106 6.01 -7.15 -22.02
N TYR A 107 4.94 -6.63 -21.41
CA TYR A 107 3.58 -7.15 -21.64
C TYR A 107 3.06 -6.85 -23.05
N THR A 108 3.35 -5.66 -23.57
CA THR A 108 2.88 -5.25 -24.90
C THR A 108 3.61 -5.98 -26.02
N ASN A 109 4.92 -6.24 -25.85
CA ASN A 109 5.75 -6.98 -26.80
C ASN A 109 6.39 -8.22 -26.15
N PRO A 110 5.68 -9.36 -26.17
CA PRO A 110 6.18 -10.60 -25.57
C PRO A 110 7.49 -11.12 -26.20
N SER A 111 7.76 -10.79 -27.47
CA SER A 111 8.98 -11.25 -28.16
C SER A 111 10.27 -10.67 -27.59
N SER A 112 10.20 -9.48 -27.00
CA SER A 112 11.33 -8.79 -26.37
C SER A 112 11.14 -8.67 -24.86
N ALA A 113 10.31 -9.53 -24.26
CA ALA A 113 9.97 -9.45 -22.85
C ALA A 113 11.21 -9.62 -21.96
N GLU A 114 12.04 -10.63 -22.23
CA GLU A 114 13.26 -10.92 -21.44
C GLU A 114 14.27 -9.76 -21.48
N GLU A 115 14.43 -9.12 -22.64
CA GLU A 115 15.30 -7.94 -22.77
C GLU A 115 14.77 -6.76 -21.96
N ASN A 116 13.47 -6.50 -22.03
CA ASN A 116 12.82 -5.42 -21.30
C ASN A 116 12.83 -5.67 -19.79
N GLU A 117 12.69 -6.91 -19.34
CA GLU A 117 12.86 -7.30 -17.93
C GLU A 117 14.29 -7.05 -17.45
N GLY A 118 15.31 -7.39 -18.26
CA GLY A 118 16.70 -7.07 -17.96
C GLY A 118 16.96 -5.56 -17.84
N ARG A 119 16.43 -4.76 -18.78
CA ARG A 119 16.50 -3.29 -18.77
C ARG A 119 15.82 -2.69 -17.54
N ALA A 120 14.64 -3.23 -17.17
CA ALA A 120 13.91 -2.83 -15.98
C ALA A 120 14.73 -3.06 -14.70
N LEU A 121 15.41 -4.21 -14.60
CA LEU A 121 16.28 -4.55 -13.47
C LEU A 121 17.52 -3.65 -13.39
N VAL A 122 18.12 -3.27 -14.52
CA VAL A 122 19.22 -2.28 -14.55
C VAL A 122 18.76 -0.93 -14.02
N CYS A 123 17.60 -0.45 -14.45
CA CYS A 123 17.04 0.80 -13.93
C CYS A 123 16.81 0.73 -12.41
N GLU A 124 16.32 -0.41 -11.92
CA GLU A 124 16.15 -0.65 -10.47
C GLU A 124 17.48 -0.61 -9.71
N ALA A 125 18.51 -1.28 -10.24
CA ALA A 125 19.84 -1.29 -9.63
C ALA A 125 20.53 0.09 -9.67
N ALA A 126 20.38 0.84 -10.77
CA ALA A 126 20.87 2.20 -10.88
C ALA A 126 20.15 3.15 -9.91
N ALA A 127 18.84 2.97 -9.73
CA ALA A 127 18.06 3.76 -8.77
C ALA A 127 18.55 3.50 -7.34
N ARG A 128 18.79 2.23 -7.00
CA ARG A 128 19.34 1.83 -5.69
C ARG A 128 20.69 2.50 -5.44
N TRP A 129 21.62 2.37 -6.39
CA TRP A 129 22.94 2.98 -6.29
C TRP A 129 22.88 4.51 -6.12
N SER A 130 22.00 5.18 -6.86
CA SER A 130 21.86 6.64 -6.79
C SER A 130 21.47 7.12 -5.40
N VAL A 131 20.63 6.36 -4.68
CA VAL A 131 20.16 6.72 -3.35
C VAL A 131 21.18 6.33 -2.28
N GLU A 132 21.86 5.19 -2.43
CA GLU A 132 22.92 4.76 -1.50
C GLU A 132 24.14 5.71 -1.48
N LYS A 133 24.35 6.48 -2.55
CA LYS A 133 25.41 7.50 -2.63
C LYS A 133 25.06 8.80 -1.87
N MET A 134 23.78 9.04 -1.58
CA MET A 134 23.31 10.25 -0.89
C MET A 134 23.44 10.10 0.64
N ASP A 135 23.51 11.22 1.36
CA ASP A 135 23.41 11.20 2.83
C ASP A 135 22.01 10.72 3.26
N GLU A 136 21.88 10.16 4.47
CA GLU A 136 20.63 9.54 4.92
C GLU A 136 19.45 10.52 4.90
N GLU A 137 19.63 11.74 5.42
CA GLU A 137 18.57 12.76 5.46
C GLU A 137 18.18 13.24 4.05
N GLU A 138 19.16 13.38 3.15
CA GLU A 138 18.92 13.77 1.77
C GLU A 138 18.20 12.66 0.99
N GLY A 139 18.62 11.41 1.18
CA GLY A 139 17.99 10.23 0.60
C GLY A 139 16.52 10.12 1.00
N TRP A 140 16.19 10.31 2.28
CA TRP A 140 14.80 10.31 2.75
C TRP A 140 13.94 11.39 2.08
N LYS A 141 14.51 12.59 1.92
CA LYS A 141 13.84 13.71 1.29
C LYS A 141 13.61 13.42 -0.20
N VAL A 142 14.63 12.95 -0.91
CA VAL A 142 14.54 12.62 -2.34
C VAL A 142 13.53 11.50 -2.60
N LEU A 143 13.54 10.44 -1.78
CA LEU A 143 12.64 9.30 -1.91
C LEU A 143 11.17 9.65 -1.66
N SER A 144 10.91 10.65 -0.81
CA SER A 144 9.56 11.09 -0.43
C SER A 144 9.05 12.29 -1.23
N MET A 145 9.89 12.94 -2.05
CA MET A 145 9.41 13.96 -2.97
C MET A 145 8.46 13.34 -4.00
N ARG A 146 7.40 14.08 -4.33
CA ARG A 146 6.44 13.71 -5.38
C ARG A 146 6.71 14.49 -6.64
N PHE A 147 6.72 13.79 -7.77
CA PHE A 147 6.92 14.36 -9.10
C PHE A 147 5.71 14.03 -9.97
N ALA A 148 5.34 14.97 -10.84
CA ALA A 148 4.34 14.74 -11.87
C ALA A 148 5.03 14.59 -13.23
N MET A 149 4.60 13.60 -14.00
CA MET A 149 5.04 13.37 -15.37
C MET A 149 3.93 13.79 -16.33
N GLU A 150 4.31 14.25 -17.52
CA GLU A 150 3.33 14.44 -18.61
C GLU A 150 2.99 13.07 -19.21
N GLY A 151 1.69 12.75 -19.27
CA GLY A 151 1.15 11.53 -19.86
C GLY A 151 1.36 11.45 -21.37
N ASP A 152 0.78 10.45 -22.02
CA ASP A 152 1.01 10.21 -23.45
C ASP A 152 0.41 11.27 -24.36
N LYS A 153 -0.74 11.84 -23.98
CA LYS A 153 -1.36 12.96 -24.68
C LYS A 153 -0.75 14.29 -24.21
N GLU A 154 -0.45 15.18 -25.15
CA GLU A 154 0.10 16.50 -24.83
C GLU A 154 -0.89 17.30 -23.98
N GLY A 155 -0.41 17.80 -22.83
CA GLY A 155 -1.23 18.53 -21.85
C GLY A 155 -1.89 17.65 -20.77
N GLU A 156 -1.83 16.32 -20.88
CA GLU A 156 -2.27 15.43 -19.80
C GLU A 156 -1.15 15.31 -18.75
N VAL A 157 -1.43 15.69 -17.50
CA VAL A 157 -0.46 15.61 -16.41
C VAL A 157 -0.86 14.48 -15.48
N GLU A 158 0.01 13.49 -15.35
CA GLU A 158 -0.17 12.38 -14.40
C GLU A 158 -0.22 12.92 -12.97
N LEU A 159 -0.91 12.17 -12.11
CA LEU A 159 -1.00 12.53 -10.70
C LEU A 159 0.38 12.40 -10.04
N PRO A 160 0.75 13.33 -9.15
CA PRO A 160 2.10 13.37 -8.59
C PRO A 160 2.33 12.18 -7.66
N ILE A 161 3.37 11.40 -7.97
CA ILE A 161 3.73 10.17 -7.27
C ILE A 161 5.16 10.31 -6.74
N SER A 162 5.42 9.72 -5.57
CA SER A 162 6.75 9.69 -4.98
C SER A 162 7.63 8.56 -5.54
N ALA A 163 8.95 8.68 -5.44
CA ALA A 163 9.85 7.59 -5.82
C ALA A 163 9.56 6.33 -4.98
N LEU A 164 9.36 6.49 -3.66
CA LEU A 164 9.03 5.38 -2.76
C LEU A 164 7.65 4.76 -3.06
N GLU A 165 6.66 5.60 -3.39
CA GLU A 165 5.32 5.16 -3.79
C GLU A 165 5.37 4.38 -5.10
N SER A 166 6.04 4.94 -6.12
CA SER A 166 6.26 4.29 -7.41
C SER A 166 6.97 2.94 -7.25
N ALA A 167 8.02 2.86 -6.41
CA ALA A 167 8.72 1.60 -6.09
C ALA A 167 7.81 0.57 -5.42
N SER A 168 6.94 1.00 -4.50
CA SER A 168 5.99 0.14 -3.80
C SER A 168 4.91 -0.39 -4.75
N ASP A 169 4.35 0.46 -5.60
CA ASP A 169 3.26 0.09 -6.51
C ASP A 169 3.72 -0.96 -7.52
N GLN A 170 4.94 -0.81 -8.05
CA GLN A 170 5.53 -1.75 -9.01
C GLN A 170 6.24 -2.96 -8.37
N ALA A 171 6.16 -3.11 -7.04
CA ALA A 171 6.86 -4.13 -6.26
C ALA A 171 8.35 -4.28 -6.62
N ALA A 172 9.11 -3.17 -6.64
CA ALA A 172 10.56 -3.15 -6.90
C ALA A 172 11.34 -3.73 -5.70
N THR A 173 11.37 -5.06 -5.57
CA THR A 173 11.92 -5.75 -4.39
C THR A 173 13.42 -5.53 -4.19
N TYR A 174 14.20 -5.41 -5.26
CA TYR A 174 15.65 -5.19 -5.16
C TYR A 174 15.97 -3.78 -4.68
N PHE A 175 15.18 -2.78 -5.10
CA PHE A 175 15.27 -1.43 -4.60
C PHE A 175 14.74 -1.31 -3.17
N LEU A 176 13.55 -1.86 -2.88
CA LEU A 176 12.90 -1.75 -1.57
C LEU A 176 13.69 -2.46 -0.47
N SER A 177 14.40 -3.54 -0.78
CA SER A 177 15.30 -4.23 0.16
C SER A 177 16.61 -3.49 0.44
N SER A 178 16.83 -2.31 -0.15
CA SER A 178 18.03 -1.51 0.12
C SER A 178 18.00 -0.89 1.52
N PRO A 179 19.17 -0.73 2.18
CA PRO A 179 19.26 -0.05 3.46
C PRO A 179 18.68 1.37 3.43
N SER A 180 18.90 2.12 2.35
CA SER A 180 18.39 3.48 2.21
C SER A 180 16.86 3.55 2.09
N SER A 181 16.25 2.59 1.38
CA SER A 181 14.78 2.49 1.31
C SER A 181 14.18 2.10 2.66
N HIS A 182 14.77 1.11 3.34
CA HIS A 182 14.38 0.74 4.69
C HIS A 182 14.51 1.91 5.67
N ALA A 183 15.61 2.68 5.63
CA ALA A 183 15.82 3.85 6.48
C ALA A 183 14.72 4.92 6.26
N CYS A 184 14.31 5.16 5.01
CA CYS A 184 13.22 6.09 4.69
C CYS A 184 11.87 5.60 5.22
N ILE A 185 11.55 4.31 5.06
CA ILE A 185 10.33 3.69 5.60
C ILE A 185 10.33 3.78 7.12
N ASP A 186 11.47 3.52 7.76
CA ASP A 186 11.66 3.64 9.21
C ASP A 186 11.44 5.07 9.70
N ALA A 187 11.94 6.07 8.95
CA ALA A 187 11.73 7.48 9.24
C ALA A 187 10.26 7.88 9.11
N LEU A 188 9.54 7.35 8.12
CA LEU A 188 8.10 7.53 7.98
C LEU A 188 7.33 6.86 9.12
N TRP A 189 7.69 5.62 9.47
CA TRP A 189 7.07 4.86 10.57
C TRP A 189 7.24 5.55 11.93
N LYS A 190 8.44 6.07 12.21
CA LYS A 190 8.77 6.82 13.44
C LYS A 190 8.14 8.21 13.46
N GLY A 191 7.62 8.71 12.34
CA GLY A 191 7.04 10.05 12.21
C GLY A 191 8.09 11.16 12.13
N GLN A 192 9.31 10.84 11.69
CA GLN A 192 10.34 11.84 11.37
C GLN A 192 10.03 12.55 10.05
N LEU A 193 9.42 11.84 9.10
CA LEU A 193 8.82 12.41 7.90
C LEU A 193 7.32 12.54 8.12
N VAL A 194 6.80 13.77 8.11
CA VAL A 194 5.37 14.03 8.28
C VAL A 194 4.80 14.55 6.98
N GLN A 195 3.71 13.92 6.56
CA GLN A 195 2.92 14.36 5.42
C GLN A 195 2.29 15.72 5.73
N THR A 196 2.65 16.73 4.95
CA THR A 196 2.08 18.07 5.04
C THR A 196 1.31 18.35 3.76
N ASN A 197 0.06 18.77 3.90
CA ASN A 197 -0.71 19.25 2.75
C ASN A 197 -0.12 20.60 2.33
N VAL A 198 0.28 20.70 1.07
CA VAL A 198 0.67 21.96 0.46
C VAL A 198 -0.62 22.67 0.11
N GLU A 199 -0.88 23.68 0.92
CA GLU A 199 -2.02 24.56 0.87
C GLU A 199 -1.65 25.78 0.01
N GLU A 200 -2.38 26.00 -1.07
CA GLU A 200 -2.29 27.21 -1.90
C GLU A 200 -3.53 28.06 -1.66
N GLU A 201 -3.34 29.37 -1.49
CA GLU A 201 -4.45 30.33 -1.37
C GLU A 201 -5.11 30.47 -2.75
N ASP A 202 -6.31 29.90 -2.92
CA ASP A 202 -7.10 30.14 -4.13
C ASP A 202 -7.77 31.51 -4.00
N PRO A 203 -7.48 32.48 -4.89
CA PRO A 203 -8.08 33.82 -4.83
C PRO A 203 -9.59 33.81 -5.12
N ASP A 204 -10.13 32.74 -5.70
CA ASP A 204 -11.51 32.63 -6.17
C ASP A 204 -12.50 32.08 -5.11
N SER A 205 -12.01 31.64 -3.93
CA SER A 205 -12.85 31.13 -2.84
C SER A 205 -12.65 31.95 -1.56
N PRO A 206 -13.70 32.51 -0.93
CA PRO A 206 -13.56 33.32 0.28
C PRO A 206 -13.15 32.42 1.46
N GLY A 207 -11.85 32.48 1.83
CA GLY A 207 -11.23 31.60 2.82
C GLY A 207 -10.87 30.20 2.30
N GLY A 208 -10.86 30.02 0.97
CA GLY A 208 -10.62 28.72 0.34
C GLY A 208 -9.13 28.43 0.18
N THR A 209 -8.54 27.84 1.21
CA THR A 209 -7.25 27.19 1.05
C THR A 209 -7.45 25.88 0.28
N ARG A 210 -6.86 25.74 -0.92
CA ARG A 210 -6.92 24.51 -1.71
C ARG A 210 -5.70 23.66 -1.41
N VAL A 211 -5.94 22.37 -1.13
CA VAL A 211 -4.86 21.38 -1.02
C VAL A 211 -4.38 21.02 -2.42
N VAL A 212 -3.28 21.63 -2.86
CA VAL A 212 -2.73 21.48 -4.21
C VAL A 212 -1.83 20.25 -4.32
N GLY A 213 -1.19 19.86 -3.23
CA GLY A 213 -0.31 18.71 -3.19
C GLY A 213 -0.04 18.18 -1.79
N ILE A 214 0.69 17.08 -1.75
CA ILE A 214 1.16 16.44 -0.52
C ILE A 214 2.69 16.49 -0.57
N GLU A 215 3.32 17.09 0.44
CA GLU A 215 4.78 17.13 0.58
C GLU A 215 5.18 16.50 1.92
N TYR A 216 6.18 15.62 1.89
CA TYR A 216 6.77 15.08 3.10
C TYR A 216 7.83 16.04 3.61
N LYS A 217 7.65 16.54 4.82
CA LYS A 217 8.58 17.45 5.48
C LYS A 217 9.22 16.76 6.67
N LEU A 218 10.52 17.00 6.85
CA LEU A 218 11.23 16.54 8.04
C LEU A 218 10.64 17.27 9.26
N HIS A 219 10.08 16.50 10.19
CA HIS A 219 9.50 17.02 11.41
C HIS A 219 10.61 17.49 12.35
N ARG A 220 10.85 18.79 12.37
CA ARG A 220 11.71 19.43 13.38
C ARG A 220 10.83 19.85 14.56
N PRO A 221 10.98 19.25 15.75
CA PRO A 221 10.21 19.68 16.91
C PRO A 221 10.52 21.15 17.19
N ARG A 222 9.47 21.98 17.29
CA ARG A 222 9.60 23.39 17.63
C ARG A 222 10.21 23.47 19.03
N LYS A 223 11.45 23.97 19.15
CA LYS A 223 12.29 23.92 20.36
C LYS A 223 11.72 24.62 21.62
N HIS A 224 10.51 25.20 21.57
CA HIS A 224 10.14 26.27 22.51
C HIS A 224 8.83 26.13 23.30
N HIS A 225 8.16 24.97 23.37
CA HIS A 225 6.95 24.82 24.20
C HIS A 225 7.04 23.60 25.13
N SER A 226 7.29 23.85 26.42
CA SER A 226 7.46 22.86 27.49
C SER A 226 6.17 22.61 28.29
N GLY A 227 5.04 22.40 27.60
CA GLY A 227 3.77 22.02 28.23
C GLY A 227 3.48 20.52 28.06
N PHE A 228 2.86 19.89 29.05
CA PHE A 228 2.38 18.50 28.93
C PHE A 228 1.36 18.34 27.77
N LEU A 229 0.56 19.38 27.51
CA LEU A 229 -0.38 19.44 26.39
C LEU A 229 0.29 19.77 25.04
N SER A 230 1.47 20.40 25.02
CA SER A 230 2.24 20.61 23.78
C SER A 230 3.00 19.36 23.33
N ALA A 231 3.11 18.35 24.19
CA ALA A 231 3.55 17.00 23.80
C ALA A 231 2.45 16.23 23.04
N PHE A 232 1.16 16.52 23.32
CA PHE A 232 0.01 16.06 22.55
C PHE A 232 -0.18 16.91 21.27
N ASN A 233 0.82 16.90 20.40
CA ASN A 233 0.64 17.47 19.07
C ASN A 233 -0.31 16.56 18.27
N PRO A 234 -1.46 17.05 17.76
CA PRO A 234 -2.39 16.25 16.97
C PRO A 234 -1.73 15.68 15.71
N LEU A 235 -0.68 16.33 15.20
CA LEU A 235 0.16 15.84 14.11
C LEU A 235 0.86 14.50 14.43
N ARG A 236 1.10 14.18 15.71
CA ARG A 236 1.70 12.90 16.13
C ARG A 236 0.70 11.74 16.13
N ILE A 237 -0.59 12.00 16.31
CA ILE A 237 -1.64 10.97 16.22
C ILE A 237 -1.76 10.44 14.78
N GLY A 238 -1.36 11.26 13.80
CA GLY A 238 -1.28 10.86 12.39
C GLY A 238 -0.14 9.90 12.04
N VAL A 239 0.80 9.63 12.96
CA VAL A 239 1.98 8.81 12.66
C VAL A 239 1.59 7.32 12.60
N PRO A 240 2.03 6.57 11.57
CA PRO A 240 1.65 5.17 11.37
C PRO A 240 1.89 4.27 12.58
N ARG A 241 2.99 4.47 13.30
CA ARG A 241 3.31 3.69 14.51
C ARG A 241 2.25 3.79 15.59
N TYR A 242 1.76 4.99 15.87
CA TYR A 242 0.73 5.18 16.91
C TYR A 242 -0.64 4.70 16.42
N GLN A 243 -0.96 4.91 15.15
CA GLN A 243 -2.19 4.39 14.54
C GLN A 243 -2.24 2.86 14.58
N SER A 244 -1.14 2.19 14.24
CA SER A 244 -1.03 0.74 14.28
C SER A 244 -1.14 0.20 15.71
N LEU A 245 -0.47 0.83 16.68
CA LEU A 245 -0.57 0.46 18.09
C LEU A 245 -2.01 0.61 18.61
N PHE A 246 -2.66 1.75 18.32
CA PHE A 246 -4.04 2.00 18.73
C PHE A 246 -5.01 1.00 18.10
N ARG A 247 -4.85 0.71 16.80
CA ARG A 247 -5.65 -0.29 16.09
C ARG A 247 -5.49 -1.69 16.70
N THR A 248 -4.26 -2.05 17.08
CA THR A 248 -3.96 -3.33 17.73
C THR A 248 -4.62 -3.41 19.11
N ILE A 249 -4.56 -2.34 19.91
CA ILE A 249 -5.22 -2.27 21.22
C ILE A 249 -6.74 -2.44 21.08
N LEU A 250 -7.36 -1.71 20.15
CA LEU A 250 -8.79 -1.87 19.87
C LEU A 250 -9.12 -3.30 19.45
N TRP A 251 -8.31 -3.91 18.58
CA TRP A 251 -8.54 -5.30 18.18
C TRP A 251 -8.42 -6.28 19.35
N ILE A 252 -7.48 -6.07 20.29
CA ILE A 252 -7.36 -6.92 21.49
C ILE A 252 -8.59 -6.77 22.39
N VAL A 253 -9.12 -5.55 22.55
CA VAL A 253 -10.37 -5.30 23.28
C VAL A 253 -11.55 -5.98 22.58
N PHE A 254 -11.60 -5.94 21.24
CA PHE A 254 -12.58 -6.67 20.45
C PHE A 254 -12.47 -8.18 20.69
N LEU A 255 -11.27 -8.77 20.65
CA LEU A 255 -11.06 -10.19 20.88
C LEU A 255 -11.47 -10.62 22.30
N GLY A 256 -11.12 -9.81 23.31
CA GLY A 256 -11.48 -10.06 24.71
C GLY A 256 -12.99 -10.03 24.93
N SER A 257 -13.66 -8.99 24.43
CA SER A 257 -15.13 -8.89 24.49
C SER A 257 -15.80 -10.03 23.72
N TYR A 258 -15.33 -10.33 22.51
CA TYR A 258 -15.81 -11.43 21.68
C TYR A 258 -15.71 -12.79 22.39
N SER A 259 -14.60 -13.05 23.09
CA SER A 259 -14.42 -14.29 23.86
C SER A 259 -15.41 -14.39 25.03
N ILE A 260 -15.69 -13.27 25.70
CA ILE A 260 -16.69 -13.22 26.79
C ILE A 260 -18.10 -13.50 26.23
N ALA A 261 -18.47 -12.90 25.11
CA ALA A 261 -19.78 -13.11 24.49
C ALA A 261 -20.02 -14.56 24.02
N ILE A 262 -18.95 -15.27 23.62
CA ILE A 262 -19.04 -16.71 23.30
C ILE A 262 -19.26 -17.55 24.57
N GLN A 263 -18.67 -17.16 25.71
CA GLN A 263 -18.80 -17.91 26.96
C GLN A 263 -20.19 -17.78 27.60
N THR A 264 -20.98 -16.77 27.23
CA THR A 264 -22.32 -16.48 27.80
C THR A 264 -23.47 -16.71 26.81
N PRO A 265 -23.65 -17.92 26.23
CA PRO A 265 -24.60 -18.16 25.14
C PRO A 265 -26.08 -18.04 25.53
N GLN A 266 -26.40 -18.25 26.81
CA GLN A 266 -27.79 -18.25 27.30
C GLN A 266 -28.29 -16.84 27.69
N ARG A 267 -27.39 -15.86 27.74
CA ARG A 267 -27.74 -14.49 28.13
C ARG A 267 -28.29 -13.75 26.91
N GLY A 268 -29.36 -12.99 27.11
CA GLY A 268 -29.83 -11.99 26.13
C GLY A 268 -28.77 -10.90 25.88
N LEU A 269 -29.12 -9.87 25.11
CA LEU A 269 -28.20 -8.77 24.76
C LEU A 269 -27.52 -8.15 25.99
N GLY A 270 -26.22 -8.41 26.13
CA GLY A 270 -25.39 -7.90 27.21
C GLY A 270 -24.62 -6.64 26.84
N PRO A 271 -23.98 -5.97 27.82
CA PRO A 271 -23.05 -4.88 27.54
C PRO A 271 -21.86 -5.33 26.66
N GLU A 272 -21.43 -6.59 26.76
CA GLU A 272 -20.39 -7.19 25.92
C GLU A 272 -20.79 -7.24 24.44
N ASP A 273 -22.03 -7.62 24.14
CA ASP A 273 -22.57 -7.64 22.79
C ASP A 273 -22.56 -6.24 22.19
N PHE A 274 -22.98 -5.24 22.97
CA PHE A 274 -23.01 -3.85 22.53
C PHE A 274 -21.61 -3.34 22.14
N VAL A 275 -20.59 -3.66 22.96
CA VAL A 275 -19.20 -3.32 22.65
C VAL A 275 -18.74 -3.99 21.36
N ILE A 276 -18.96 -5.29 21.22
CA ILE A 276 -18.56 -6.05 20.02
C ILE A 276 -19.22 -5.49 18.76
N TYR A 277 -20.53 -5.22 18.79
CA TYR A 277 -21.26 -4.75 17.62
C TYR A 277 -20.96 -3.30 17.26
N ILE A 278 -20.73 -2.41 18.24
CA ILE A 278 -20.22 -1.06 17.97
C ILE A 278 -18.85 -1.11 17.30
N MET A 279 -17.94 -1.93 17.83
CA MET A 279 -16.60 -2.08 17.28
C MET A 279 -16.66 -2.71 15.88
N ALA A 280 -17.50 -3.72 15.67
CA ALA A 280 -17.74 -4.32 14.37
C ALA A 280 -18.26 -3.31 13.35
N LEU A 281 -19.21 -2.45 13.74
CA LEU A 281 -19.70 -1.38 12.88
C LEU A 281 -18.59 -0.38 12.52
N GLY A 282 -17.73 -0.03 13.49
CA GLY A 282 -16.54 0.78 13.26
C GLY A 282 -15.57 0.16 12.25
N TYR A 283 -15.31 -1.15 12.36
CA TYR A 283 -14.46 -1.87 11.41
C TYR A 283 -15.08 -1.98 10.02
N VAL A 284 -16.39 -2.21 9.91
CA VAL A 284 -17.10 -2.19 8.62
C VAL A 284 -17.02 -0.80 7.99
N ALA A 285 -17.22 0.26 8.76
CA ALA A 285 -17.08 1.63 8.27
C ALA A 285 -15.66 1.93 7.78
N GLU A 286 -14.62 1.50 8.52
CA GLU A 286 -13.24 1.63 8.08
C GLU A 286 -13.03 0.93 6.73
N GLU A 287 -13.51 -0.30 6.58
CA GLU A 287 -13.35 -1.08 5.35
C GLU A 287 -14.11 -0.45 4.17
N VAL A 288 -15.33 0.06 4.39
CA VAL A 288 -16.08 0.79 3.36
C VAL A 288 -15.34 2.06 2.94
N THR A 289 -14.77 2.82 3.88
CA THR A 289 -13.99 4.02 3.52
C THR A 289 -12.71 3.66 2.76
N ARG A 290 -12.08 2.53 3.07
CA ARG A 290 -10.93 2.00 2.34
C ARG A 290 -11.31 1.63 0.90
N MET A 291 -12.37 0.84 0.74
CA MET A 291 -12.89 0.44 -0.57
C MET A 291 -13.27 1.64 -1.44
N ARG A 292 -13.84 2.70 -0.83
CA ARG A 292 -14.15 3.94 -1.56
C ARG A 292 -12.91 4.73 -1.98
N LYS A 293 -11.81 4.68 -1.21
CA LYS A 293 -10.58 5.44 -1.48
C LYS A 293 -9.66 4.77 -2.50
N ILE A 294 -9.53 3.44 -2.43
CA ILE A 294 -8.59 2.67 -3.25
C ILE A 294 -9.29 2.05 -4.47
N GLY A 295 -10.61 1.86 -4.39
CA GLY A 295 -11.41 1.11 -5.37
C GLY A 295 -11.69 -0.32 -4.88
N VAL A 296 -12.70 -0.97 -5.46
CA VAL A 296 -13.17 -2.29 -5.00
C VAL A 296 -12.16 -3.39 -5.31
N TYR A 297 -11.71 -3.48 -6.57
CA TYR A 297 -10.82 -4.56 -7.02
C TYR A 297 -9.47 -4.60 -6.31
N PRO A 298 -8.74 -3.47 -6.15
CA PRO A 298 -7.44 -3.50 -5.49
C PRO A 298 -7.55 -3.68 -3.97
N SER A 299 -8.71 -3.35 -3.39
CA SER A 299 -8.96 -3.54 -1.94
C SER A 299 -9.19 -5.01 -1.56
N LEU A 300 -9.50 -5.89 -2.52
CA LEU A 300 -9.74 -7.33 -2.28
C LEU A 300 -8.44 -8.10 -2.05
N THR A 301 -7.83 -7.86 -0.89
CA THR A 301 -6.72 -8.67 -0.37
C THR A 301 -7.26 -9.94 0.32
N TYR A 302 -6.46 -11.01 0.41
CA TYR A 302 -6.78 -12.22 1.17
C TYR A 302 -7.37 -11.92 2.56
N TRP A 303 -6.73 -11.02 3.31
CA TRP A 303 -7.20 -10.61 4.63
C TRP A 303 -8.50 -9.82 4.62
N ALA A 304 -8.80 -9.08 3.54
CA ALA A 304 -10.05 -8.37 3.36
C ALA A 304 -11.21 -9.36 3.15
N CYS A 305 -10.99 -10.45 2.40
CA CYS A 305 -11.97 -11.52 2.25
C CYS A 305 -12.32 -12.19 3.59
N ILE A 306 -11.30 -12.47 4.42
CA ILE A 306 -11.53 -13.01 5.78
C ILE A 306 -12.31 -12.01 6.65
N ASN A 307 -11.96 -10.72 6.58
CA ASN A 307 -12.71 -9.67 7.30
C ASN A 307 -14.18 -9.62 6.87
N LEU A 308 -14.44 -9.66 5.56
CA LEU A 308 -15.78 -9.65 5.00
C LEU A 308 -16.60 -10.87 5.44
N MET A 309 -15.98 -12.06 5.51
CA MET A 309 -16.63 -13.25 6.07
C MET A 309 -16.98 -13.09 7.56
N ILE A 310 -16.05 -12.57 8.37
CA ILE A 310 -16.29 -12.29 9.80
C ILE A 310 -17.47 -11.31 9.95
N TYR A 311 -17.46 -10.20 9.21
CA TYR A 311 -18.54 -9.21 9.27
C TYR A 311 -19.88 -9.78 8.83
N THR A 312 -19.88 -10.66 7.83
CA THR A 312 -21.10 -11.34 7.36
C THR A 312 -21.67 -12.24 8.45
N PHE A 313 -20.87 -13.12 9.04
CA PHE A 313 -21.34 -14.00 10.14
C PHE A 313 -21.79 -13.21 11.36
N MET A 314 -21.07 -12.15 11.73
CA MET A 314 -21.47 -11.27 12.82
C MET A 314 -22.78 -10.52 12.53
N SER A 315 -22.98 -10.06 11.30
CA SER A 315 -24.23 -9.38 10.91
C SER A 315 -25.44 -10.34 10.98
N VAL A 316 -25.28 -11.58 10.52
CA VAL A 316 -26.31 -12.62 10.63
C VAL A 316 -26.60 -12.93 12.10
N ALA A 317 -25.57 -13.08 12.93
CA ALA A 317 -25.72 -13.29 14.37
C ALA A 317 -26.45 -12.12 15.06
N LEU A 318 -26.21 -10.87 14.63
CA LEU A 318 -26.88 -9.67 15.12
C LEU A 318 -28.37 -9.68 14.77
N VAL A 319 -28.74 -10.06 13.54
CA VAL A 319 -30.16 -10.16 13.12
C VAL A 319 -30.92 -11.13 14.03
N TYR A 320 -30.34 -12.28 14.35
CA TYR A 320 -30.96 -13.23 15.29
C TYR A 320 -31.05 -12.69 16.72
N ARG A 321 -30.07 -11.90 17.20
CA ARG A 321 -30.14 -11.24 18.51
C ARG A 321 -31.22 -10.17 18.58
N ILE A 322 -31.42 -9.42 17.49
CA ILE A 322 -32.51 -8.43 17.40
C ILE A 322 -33.87 -9.15 17.36
N ALA A 323 -33.97 -10.27 16.62
CA ALA A 323 -35.19 -11.09 16.58
C ALA A 323 -35.53 -11.71 17.94
N ASP A 324 -34.53 -12.14 18.72
CA ASP A 324 -34.69 -12.58 20.11
C ASP A 324 -35.37 -11.49 20.97
N MET A 325 -34.88 -10.25 20.87
CA MET A 325 -35.42 -9.13 21.64
C MET A 325 -36.89 -8.78 21.28
N GLY A 326 -37.30 -9.04 20.05
CA GLY A 326 -38.68 -8.82 19.58
C GLY A 326 -39.66 -9.95 19.92
N THR A 327 -39.17 -11.08 20.45
CA THR A 327 -39.99 -12.28 20.68
C THR A 327 -40.33 -12.43 22.16
N THR A 328 -41.61 -12.57 22.49
CA THR A 328 -42.10 -12.79 23.86
C THR A 328 -42.19 -14.27 24.26
N ASP A 329 -42.15 -15.19 23.29
CA ASP A 329 -42.14 -16.64 23.52
C ASP A 329 -40.76 -17.14 23.96
N ILE A 330 -40.68 -17.75 25.14
CA ILE A 330 -39.44 -18.30 25.73
C ILE A 330 -38.79 -19.37 24.81
N HIS A 331 -39.58 -20.29 24.26
CA HIS A 331 -39.06 -21.36 23.41
C HIS A 331 -38.48 -20.86 22.08
N LYS A 332 -39.06 -19.80 21.50
CA LYS A 332 -38.55 -19.20 20.25
C LYS A 332 -37.32 -18.33 20.52
N SER A 333 -37.32 -17.62 21.65
CA SER A 333 -36.18 -16.85 22.15
C SER A 333 -34.93 -17.73 22.29
N ASP A 334 -35.06 -18.88 22.95
CA ASP A 334 -33.93 -19.83 23.11
C ASP A 334 -33.41 -20.37 21.76
N HIS A 335 -34.31 -20.60 20.80
CA HIS A 335 -33.91 -21.01 19.46
C HIS A 335 -33.11 -19.93 18.72
N TYR A 336 -33.52 -18.67 18.78
CA TYR A 336 -32.78 -17.56 18.17
C TYR A 336 -31.43 -17.32 18.84
N ARG A 337 -31.33 -17.49 20.16
CA ARG A 337 -30.05 -17.43 20.89
C ARG A 337 -29.09 -18.53 20.44
N LEU A 338 -29.58 -19.76 20.27
CA LEU A 338 -28.78 -20.88 19.78
C LEU A 338 -28.29 -20.64 18.35
N LEU A 339 -29.14 -20.14 17.45
CA LEU A 339 -28.75 -19.80 16.08
C LEU A 339 -27.68 -18.69 16.06
N SER A 340 -27.88 -17.62 16.83
CA SER A 340 -26.88 -16.55 16.96
C SER A 340 -25.53 -17.09 17.44
N PHE A 341 -25.53 -17.96 18.45
CA PHE A 341 -24.33 -18.60 18.97
C PHE A 341 -23.63 -19.51 17.95
N GLN A 342 -24.38 -20.25 17.14
CA GLN A 342 -23.82 -21.10 16.08
C GLN A 342 -23.09 -20.27 15.01
N TRP A 343 -23.71 -19.17 14.56
CA TRP A 343 -23.08 -18.25 13.60
C TRP A 343 -21.84 -17.56 14.19
N LEU A 344 -21.91 -17.15 15.45
CA LEU A 344 -20.77 -16.55 16.14
C LEU A 344 -19.63 -17.56 16.32
N SER A 345 -19.96 -18.82 16.59
CA SER A 345 -18.99 -19.92 16.72
C SER A 345 -18.32 -20.26 15.39
N CYS A 346 -19.05 -20.17 14.27
CA CYS A 346 -18.50 -20.33 12.92
C CYS A 346 -17.48 -19.21 12.58
N ALA A 347 -17.69 -17.99 13.09
CA ALA A 347 -16.75 -16.89 12.93
C ALA A 347 -15.48 -17.03 13.80
N SER A 348 -15.54 -17.80 14.89
CA SER A 348 -14.45 -17.94 15.88
C SER A 348 -13.09 -18.31 15.28
N PRO A 349 -12.96 -19.40 14.47
CA PRO A 349 -11.67 -19.74 13.86
C PRO A 349 -11.12 -18.62 12.96
N LEU A 350 -12.00 -17.87 12.28
CA LEU A 350 -11.59 -16.74 11.45
C LEU A 350 -11.10 -15.56 12.29
N VAL A 351 -11.79 -15.23 13.38
CA VAL A 351 -11.38 -14.19 14.33
C VAL A 351 -10.05 -14.54 14.99
N TRP A 352 -9.85 -15.78 15.41
CA TRP A 352 -8.58 -16.24 16.00
C TRP A 352 -7.45 -16.29 14.96
N SER A 353 -7.73 -16.63 13.70
CA SER A 353 -6.72 -16.58 12.63
C SER A 353 -6.13 -15.18 12.44
N LYS A 354 -6.89 -14.12 12.74
CA LYS A 354 -6.42 -12.73 12.67
C LYS A 354 -5.36 -12.41 13.72
N LEU A 355 -5.24 -13.18 14.79
CA LEU A 355 -4.19 -13.00 15.78
C LEU A 355 -2.80 -13.10 15.15
N VAL A 356 -2.65 -13.96 14.13
CA VAL A 356 -1.42 -14.09 13.34
C VAL A 356 -1.00 -12.74 12.71
N THR A 357 -1.96 -11.94 12.24
CA THR A 357 -1.68 -10.63 11.63
C THR A 357 -1.10 -9.60 12.58
N ILE A 358 -1.30 -9.75 13.88
CA ILE A 358 -0.75 -8.82 14.88
C ILE A 358 0.72 -9.11 15.15
N PHE A 359 1.09 -10.38 15.11
CA PHE A 359 2.49 -10.76 15.28
C PHE A 359 3.38 -10.31 14.11
N ASP A 360 2.80 -10.00 12.95
CA ASP A 360 3.51 -9.48 11.77
C ASP A 360 4.20 -8.13 12.03
N ILE A 361 3.73 -7.36 13.03
CA ILE A 361 4.36 -6.09 13.44
C ILE A 361 5.80 -6.33 13.94
N HIS A 362 6.08 -7.52 14.47
CA HIS A 362 7.41 -7.85 14.97
C HIS A 362 8.23 -8.53 13.86
N PRO A 363 9.41 -7.99 13.48
CA PRO A 363 10.14 -8.44 12.29
C PRO A 363 10.54 -9.93 12.32
N PHE A 364 10.83 -10.45 13.52
CA PHE A 364 11.08 -11.88 13.74
C PHE A 364 9.89 -12.76 13.33
N PHE A 365 8.69 -12.45 13.83
CA PHE A 365 7.49 -13.24 13.57
C PHE A 365 6.99 -13.04 12.14
N GLY A 366 7.11 -11.84 11.57
CA GLY A 366 6.78 -11.59 10.16
C GLY A 366 7.61 -12.44 9.20
N THR A 367 8.93 -12.52 9.42
CA THR A 367 9.81 -13.38 8.61
C THR A 367 9.41 -14.85 8.71
N LEU A 368 9.15 -15.34 9.94
CA LEU A 368 8.73 -16.71 10.18
C LEU A 368 7.38 -16.99 9.50
N GLN A 369 6.44 -16.07 9.55
CA GLN A 369 5.13 -16.19 8.90
C GLN A 369 5.27 -16.32 7.38
N ILE A 370 6.08 -15.49 6.72
CA ILE A 370 6.31 -15.57 5.27
C ILE A 370 6.92 -16.93 4.88
N VAL A 371 7.88 -17.42 5.67
CA VAL A 371 8.50 -18.73 5.42
C VAL A 371 7.48 -19.85 5.58
N VAL A 372 6.68 -19.85 6.64
CA VAL A 372 5.62 -20.85 6.86
C VAL A 372 4.60 -20.84 5.73
N PHE A 373 4.15 -19.67 5.27
CA PHE A 373 3.24 -19.59 4.12
C PHE A 373 3.87 -20.11 2.83
N ARG A 374 5.15 -19.81 2.58
CA ARG A 374 5.87 -20.35 1.42
C ARG A 374 5.99 -21.86 1.48
N MET A 375 6.24 -22.43 2.66
CA MET A 375 6.28 -23.87 2.88
C MET A 375 4.91 -24.52 2.68
N LEU A 376 3.83 -23.92 3.21
CA LEU A 376 2.45 -24.39 3.02
C LEU A 376 2.03 -24.35 1.55
N ARG A 377 2.44 -23.33 0.80
CA ARG A 377 2.18 -23.27 -0.65
C ARG A 377 2.89 -24.40 -1.39
N SER A 378 4.12 -24.71 -1.01
CA SER A 378 4.88 -25.83 -1.59
C SER A 378 4.23 -27.18 -1.27
N SER A 379 3.73 -27.37 -0.05
CA SER A 379 3.07 -28.61 0.38
C SER A 379 1.59 -28.70 -0.03
N SER A 380 0.98 -27.64 -0.58
CA SER A 380 -0.43 -27.64 -1.00
C SER A 380 -0.76 -28.73 -2.02
N ILE A 381 0.18 -29.06 -2.92
CA ILE A 381 0.00 -30.14 -3.91
C ILE A 381 -0.13 -31.50 -3.21
N PHE A 382 0.68 -31.73 -2.18
CA PHE A 382 0.61 -32.96 -1.38
C PHE A 382 -0.76 -33.08 -0.67
N PHE A 383 -1.26 -31.98 -0.09
CA PHE A 383 -2.59 -31.98 0.53
C PHE A 383 -3.71 -32.22 -0.49
N ALA A 384 -3.63 -31.66 -1.69
CA ALA A 384 -4.62 -31.91 -2.75
C ALA A 384 -4.66 -33.39 -3.16
N LEU A 385 -3.48 -34.03 -3.32
CA LEU A 385 -3.39 -35.46 -3.60
C LEU A 385 -3.95 -36.31 -2.45
N LEU A 386 -3.68 -35.94 -1.20
CA LEU A 386 -4.21 -36.61 -0.02
C LEU A 386 -5.75 -36.54 0.03
N THR A 387 -6.34 -35.39 -0.29
CA THR A 387 -7.80 -35.24 -0.34
C THR A 387 -8.43 -36.11 -1.43
N ILE A 388 -7.83 -36.18 -2.62
CA ILE A 388 -8.33 -37.06 -3.70
C ILE A 388 -8.29 -38.53 -3.27
N LEU A 389 -7.19 -38.95 -2.63
CA LEU A 389 -7.06 -40.30 -2.10
C LEU A 389 -8.11 -40.57 -1.01
N ALA A 390 -8.34 -39.63 -0.10
CA ALA A 390 -9.34 -39.77 0.97
C ALA A 390 -10.80 -39.82 0.46
N VAL A 391 -11.10 -39.23 -0.70
CA VAL A 391 -12.42 -39.34 -1.37
C VAL A 391 -12.53 -40.64 -2.19
N GLY A 392 -11.40 -41.15 -2.68
CA GLY A 392 -11.34 -42.40 -3.44
C GLY A 392 -11.39 -43.67 -2.59
N PHE A 393 -10.99 -43.58 -1.32
CA PHE A 393 -11.25 -44.59 -0.29
C PHE A 393 -12.65 -44.43 0.28
#